data_AF-A0A7V3NVP9-F1
#
_entry.id   AF-A0A7V3NVP9-F1
#
_cell.length_a   1.000
_cell.length_b   1.000
_cell.length_c   1.000
_cell.angle_alpha   90.00
_cell.angle_beta   90.00
_cell.angle_gamma   90.00
#
_symmetry.space_group_name_H-M   'P 1'
#
loop_
_entity.id
_entity.type
_entity.pdbx_description
1 polymer ?
#
loop_
_entity_poly.entity_id
_entity_poly.type
_entity_poly.pdbx_seq_one_letter_code
_entity_poly.pdbx_strand_id
1 'polypeptide(L)'
;MGETLIETLRSGKIPEKFVEICKKEKVDPELLAWEVASGTAVVVGYRTGRNPFILSKYTRTKVNANIGTSTKRSSLTEELEKLKAALDAGADAIMDLSLSDDLKIIRKKILENSTVPVGTVPIYEAATQARIKRGAVVRLDVEEIFDIIEQQMEEGVDFMTIHAGVTKELVMELKKHPRLEGIVSRGGAILSAYIKTYNKENPLFENFDRLLKLAKKYDVVLSLGDGMRPGAIKDAGDYFEVGEQKVLGELVLRAREAGVMTIVEGPGHVPLHMVREAVERMKKLNHGAPLYLLGPVVTDIAPGFDHITGAIGGALAAWAGVEFLCYVTPAEHLGLPTVEDVKLGVIAARIAGHAADIAKGIKEADKWDEEMSRARKDLDWDTMMALSIHPETSRRLRLEKSGEGPCTMCGEYCVFLINRD
;
A
#
# COMPACT_ATOMS: atom_id res chain seq x y z
N MET A 1 -27.16 8.79 -9.71
CA MET A 1 -25.81 8.31 -9.38
C MET A 1 -25.43 7.29 -10.43
N GLY A 2 -24.20 7.33 -10.94
CA GLY A 2 -23.72 6.30 -11.87
C GLY A 2 -23.62 4.95 -11.14
N GLU A 3 -23.71 3.86 -11.90
CA GLU A 3 -23.47 2.51 -11.40
C GLU A 3 -21.97 2.34 -11.11
N THR A 4 -21.60 1.73 -9.98
CA THR A 4 -20.19 1.44 -9.66
C THR A 4 -19.61 0.41 -10.63
N LEU A 5 -18.28 0.30 -10.71
CA LEU A 5 -17.66 -0.75 -11.55
C LEU A 5 -18.14 -2.15 -11.12
N ILE A 6 -18.16 -2.43 -9.82
CA ILE A 6 -18.54 -3.75 -9.31
C ILE A 6 -20.01 -4.08 -9.61
N GLU A 7 -20.92 -3.11 -9.53
CA GLU A 7 -22.32 -3.30 -9.93
C GLU A 7 -22.47 -3.53 -11.43
N THR A 8 -21.73 -2.75 -12.23
CA THR A 8 -21.73 -2.91 -13.68
C THR A 8 -21.30 -4.33 -14.07
N LEU A 9 -20.22 -4.84 -13.47
CA LEU A 9 -19.73 -6.20 -13.71
C LEU A 9 -20.72 -7.27 -13.22
N ARG A 10 -21.37 -7.05 -12.06
CA ARG A 10 -22.43 -7.96 -11.56
C ARG A 10 -23.66 -8.01 -12.45
N SER A 11 -23.94 -6.94 -13.21
CA SER A 11 -25.00 -6.93 -14.22
C SER A 11 -24.65 -7.73 -15.49
N GLY A 12 -23.43 -8.28 -15.57
CA GLY A 12 -22.92 -9.03 -16.73
C GLY A 12 -22.32 -8.14 -17.82
N LYS A 13 -22.20 -6.82 -17.59
CA LYS A 13 -21.59 -5.88 -18.53
C LYS A 13 -20.11 -5.71 -18.23
N ILE A 14 -19.25 -5.87 -19.23
CA ILE A 14 -17.82 -5.60 -19.13
C ILE A 14 -17.50 -4.31 -19.89
N PRO A 15 -17.19 -3.19 -19.20
CA PRO A 15 -16.88 -1.92 -19.85
C PRO A 15 -15.61 -1.98 -20.71
N GLU A 16 -15.57 -1.25 -21.83
CA GLU A 16 -14.38 -1.18 -22.70
C GLU A 16 -13.13 -0.69 -21.95
N LYS A 17 -13.28 0.34 -21.11
CA LYS A 17 -12.20 0.83 -20.22
C LYS A 17 -11.66 -0.28 -19.31
N PHE A 18 -12.50 -1.17 -18.82
CA PHE A 18 -12.06 -2.31 -18.01
C PHE A 18 -11.27 -3.33 -18.84
N VAL A 19 -11.70 -3.59 -20.08
CA VAL A 19 -10.96 -4.46 -21.02
C VAL A 19 -9.57 -3.90 -21.32
N GLU A 20 -9.42 -2.59 -21.50
CA GLU A 20 -8.12 -1.94 -21.71
C GLU A 20 -7.18 -2.14 -20.51
N ILE A 21 -7.69 -2.00 -19.28
CA ILE A 21 -6.93 -2.24 -18.06
C ILE A 21 -6.47 -3.70 -18.00
N CYS A 22 -7.36 -4.65 -18.29
CA CYS A 22 -7.03 -6.08 -18.30
C CYS A 22 -5.95 -6.41 -19.35
N LYS A 23 -6.02 -5.81 -20.55
CA LYS A 23 -4.99 -5.95 -21.58
C LYS A 23 -3.63 -5.44 -21.12
N LYS A 24 -3.59 -4.28 -20.46
CA LYS A 24 -2.35 -3.72 -19.87
C LYS A 24 -1.76 -4.62 -18.80
N GLU A 25 -2.61 -5.22 -17.97
CA GLU A 25 -2.23 -6.19 -16.94
C GLU A 25 -1.96 -7.61 -17.49
N LYS A 26 -2.19 -7.82 -18.79
CA LYS A 26 -2.02 -9.11 -19.50
C LYS A 26 -2.85 -10.25 -18.88
N VAL A 27 -4.08 -9.94 -18.47
CA VAL A 27 -5.02 -10.94 -17.95
C VAL A 27 -6.34 -10.92 -18.71
N ASP A 28 -7.02 -12.07 -18.71
CA ASP A 28 -8.31 -12.25 -19.35
C ASP A 28 -9.42 -11.37 -18.72
N PRO A 29 -10.14 -10.55 -19.52
CA PRO A 29 -11.17 -9.67 -18.99
C PRO A 29 -12.37 -10.38 -18.36
N GLU A 30 -12.76 -11.57 -18.83
CA GLU A 30 -13.92 -12.30 -18.27
C GLU A 30 -13.59 -12.88 -16.89
N LEU A 31 -12.40 -13.47 -16.75
CA LEU A 31 -11.86 -13.93 -15.47
C LEU A 31 -11.80 -12.79 -14.46
N LEU A 32 -11.26 -11.63 -14.86
CA LEU A 32 -11.13 -10.50 -13.95
C LEU A 32 -12.47 -9.84 -13.64
N ALA A 33 -13.40 -9.78 -14.59
CA ALA A 33 -14.75 -9.31 -14.33
C ALA A 33 -15.41 -10.13 -13.21
N TRP A 34 -15.23 -11.46 -13.23
CA TRP A 34 -15.74 -12.34 -12.19
C TRP A 34 -15.05 -12.10 -10.83
N GLU A 35 -13.72 -11.99 -10.79
CA GLU A 35 -12.96 -11.74 -9.54
C GLU A 35 -13.33 -10.36 -8.92
N VAL A 36 -13.54 -9.32 -9.74
CA VAL A 36 -13.97 -8.01 -9.22
C VAL A 36 -15.42 -8.07 -8.76
N ALA A 37 -16.32 -8.73 -9.51
CA ALA A 37 -17.72 -8.88 -9.14
C ALA A 37 -17.90 -9.66 -7.82
N SER A 38 -17.06 -10.67 -7.57
CA SER A 38 -17.03 -11.46 -6.33
C SER A 38 -16.31 -10.74 -5.17
N GLY A 39 -15.53 -9.70 -5.48
CA GLY A 39 -14.74 -8.92 -4.52
C GLY A 39 -13.42 -9.57 -4.11
N THR A 40 -12.89 -10.51 -4.90
CA THR A 40 -11.54 -11.09 -4.74
C THR A 40 -10.47 -10.38 -5.57
N ALA A 41 -10.87 -9.46 -6.45
CA ALA A 41 -10.01 -8.48 -7.08
C ALA A 41 -10.57 -7.05 -6.94
N VAL A 42 -9.70 -6.06 -7.05
CA VAL A 42 -10.06 -4.63 -6.99
C VAL A 42 -9.37 -3.87 -8.11
N VAL A 43 -10.07 -2.89 -8.70
CA VAL A 43 -9.47 -1.95 -9.64
C VAL A 43 -9.28 -0.60 -8.96
N VAL A 44 -8.03 -0.21 -8.75
CA VAL A 44 -7.68 1.07 -8.14
C VAL A 44 -7.49 2.11 -9.25
N GLY A 45 -7.98 3.34 -9.04
CA GLY A 45 -7.90 4.42 -10.03
C GLY A 45 -8.97 4.39 -11.14
N TYR A 46 -9.92 3.44 -11.10
CA TYR A 46 -10.97 3.32 -12.12
C TYR A 46 -11.81 4.61 -12.23
N ARG A 47 -12.24 5.15 -11.09
CA ARG A 47 -13.10 6.34 -11.00
C ARG A 47 -12.46 7.62 -11.57
N THR A 48 -11.15 7.81 -11.42
CA THR A 48 -10.44 8.99 -11.95
C THR A 48 -9.78 8.74 -13.30
N GLY A 49 -9.54 7.48 -13.66
CA GLY A 49 -8.75 7.13 -14.84
C GLY A 49 -7.25 7.37 -14.68
N ARG A 50 -6.76 7.66 -13.47
CA ARG A 50 -5.33 7.85 -13.20
C ARG A 50 -4.60 6.52 -13.18
N ASN A 51 -4.00 6.17 -14.32
CA ASN A 51 -3.22 4.96 -14.53
C ASN A 51 -3.75 3.71 -13.77
N PRO A 52 -5.03 3.34 -13.97
CA PRO A 52 -5.66 2.30 -13.19
C PRO A 52 -4.91 0.98 -13.28
N PHE A 53 -4.95 0.23 -12.18
CA PHE A 53 -4.32 -1.08 -12.04
C PHE A 53 -5.25 -2.03 -11.29
N ILE A 54 -4.97 -3.33 -11.42
CA ILE A 54 -5.76 -4.39 -10.78
C ILE A 54 -4.94 -5.02 -9.66
N LEU A 55 -5.58 -5.21 -8.51
CA LEU A 55 -5.10 -6.05 -7.42
C LEU A 55 -5.77 -7.41 -7.52
N SER A 56 -5.03 -8.42 -7.97
CA SER A 56 -5.47 -9.80 -8.07
C SER A 56 -4.29 -10.76 -7.97
N LYS A 57 -4.55 -12.01 -7.58
CA LYS A 57 -3.56 -13.11 -7.63
C LYS A 57 -3.02 -13.39 -9.05
N TYR A 58 -3.71 -12.94 -10.09
CA TYR A 58 -3.30 -13.13 -11.49
C TYR A 58 -2.46 -11.97 -12.05
N THR A 59 -2.32 -10.89 -11.30
CA THR A 59 -1.55 -9.71 -11.70
C THR A 59 -0.25 -9.61 -10.91
N ARG A 60 0.71 -8.87 -11.46
CA ARG A 60 1.94 -8.55 -10.72
C ARG A 60 1.63 -7.83 -9.41
N THR A 61 2.44 -8.05 -8.39
CA THR A 61 2.34 -7.31 -7.13
C THR A 61 2.55 -5.81 -7.37
N LYS A 62 1.75 -4.98 -6.69
CA LYS A 62 1.78 -3.52 -6.80
C LYS A 62 2.51 -2.90 -5.61
N VAL A 63 3.04 -1.70 -5.80
CA VAL A 63 3.77 -0.97 -4.75
C VAL A 63 3.17 0.41 -4.50
N ASN A 64 2.86 0.71 -3.23
CA ASN A 64 2.49 2.05 -2.78
C ASN A 64 3.68 2.77 -2.15
N ALA A 65 3.80 4.08 -2.42
CA ALA A 65 4.69 4.96 -1.68
C ALA A 65 3.89 5.95 -0.81
N ASN A 66 4.28 6.07 0.45
CA ASN A 66 3.71 7.09 1.34
C ASN A 66 4.55 8.37 1.27
N ILE A 67 3.88 9.50 1.06
CA ILE A 67 4.49 10.81 1.22
C ILE A 67 3.66 11.61 2.23
N GLY A 68 4.11 12.81 2.57
CA GLY A 68 3.35 13.73 3.39
C GLY A 68 4.19 14.42 4.46
N THR A 69 3.60 15.48 4.98
CA THR A 69 4.23 16.38 5.95
C THR A 69 3.91 16.00 7.40
N SER A 70 4.64 16.61 8.32
CA SER A 70 4.32 16.57 9.75
C SER A 70 4.12 17.97 10.32
N THR A 71 3.62 18.04 11.56
CA THR A 71 3.55 19.30 12.32
C THR A 71 4.91 19.96 12.56
N LYS A 72 6.03 19.23 12.38
CA LYS A 72 7.39 19.76 12.55
C LYS A 72 8.06 20.16 11.24
N ARG A 73 7.60 19.64 10.10
CA ARG A 73 8.20 19.88 8.78
C ARG A 73 7.09 19.80 7.72
N SER A 74 6.82 20.93 7.09
CA SER A 74 5.89 21.04 5.96
C SER A 74 6.57 21.80 4.83
N SER A 75 6.62 21.20 3.64
CA SER A 75 7.19 21.83 2.44
C SER A 75 6.53 21.23 1.21
N LEU A 76 5.67 22.02 0.54
CA LEU A 76 5.04 21.60 -0.71
C LEU A 76 6.07 21.21 -1.78
N THR A 77 7.16 21.97 -1.91
CA THR A 77 8.22 21.68 -2.88
C THR A 77 8.83 20.31 -2.63
N GLU A 78 9.15 20.01 -1.37
CA GLU A 78 9.75 18.72 -1.00
C GLU A 78 8.78 17.55 -1.23
N GLU A 79 7.48 17.74 -0.95
CA GLU A 79 6.48 16.70 -1.21
C GLU A 79 6.27 16.44 -2.71
N LEU A 80 6.38 17.48 -3.56
CA LEU A 80 6.38 17.31 -5.01
C LEU A 80 7.66 16.61 -5.52
N GLU A 81 8.81 16.87 -4.91
CA GLU A 81 10.06 16.15 -5.21
C GLU A 81 9.97 14.67 -4.80
N LYS A 82 9.39 14.37 -3.64
CA LYS A 82 9.13 12.98 -3.19
C LYS A 82 8.15 12.27 -4.10
N LEU A 83 7.06 12.94 -4.50
CA LEU A 83 6.11 12.41 -5.47
C LEU A 83 6.85 12.03 -6.76
N LYS A 84 7.65 12.96 -7.31
CA LYS A 84 8.42 12.69 -8.53
C LYS A 84 9.36 11.49 -8.34
N ALA A 85 10.13 11.45 -7.25
CA ALA A 85 11.06 10.35 -6.98
C ALA A 85 10.34 9.00 -6.82
N ALA A 86 9.15 8.96 -6.20
CA ALA A 86 8.34 7.76 -6.11
C ALA A 86 7.86 7.27 -7.48
N LEU A 87 7.39 8.20 -8.34
CA LEU A 87 6.96 7.90 -9.71
C LEU A 87 8.13 7.40 -10.57
N ASP A 88 9.27 8.10 -10.53
CA ASP A 88 10.49 7.73 -11.27
C ASP A 88 11.03 6.36 -10.81
N ALA A 89 10.90 6.04 -9.51
CA ALA A 89 11.24 4.73 -8.96
C ALA A 89 10.20 3.63 -9.28
N GLY A 90 9.04 3.98 -9.86
CA GLY A 90 8.02 3.06 -10.35
C GLY A 90 6.94 2.66 -9.35
N ALA A 91 6.58 3.55 -8.41
CA ALA A 91 5.43 3.33 -7.54
C ALA A 91 4.12 3.22 -8.35
N ASP A 92 3.27 2.27 -8.00
CA ASP A 92 1.96 2.05 -8.63
C ASP A 92 0.86 2.94 -8.04
N ALA A 93 1.04 3.40 -6.81
CA ALA A 93 0.15 4.32 -6.13
C ALA A 93 0.93 5.20 -5.16
N ILE A 94 0.32 6.31 -4.77
CA ILE A 94 0.83 7.23 -3.76
C ILE A 94 -0.22 7.36 -2.66
N MET A 95 0.21 7.46 -1.40
CA MET A 95 -0.65 7.96 -0.34
C MET A 95 -0.13 9.29 0.21
N ASP A 96 -1.02 10.28 0.30
CA ASP A 96 -0.74 11.51 1.03
C ASP A 96 -1.15 11.35 2.49
N LEU A 97 -0.14 11.29 3.37
CA LEU A 97 -0.28 11.13 4.81
C LEU A 97 0.00 12.42 5.59
N SER A 98 -0.12 13.58 4.93
CA SER A 98 0.17 14.89 5.51
C SER A 98 -0.63 15.22 6.76
N LEU A 99 0.05 15.81 7.74
CA LEU A 99 -0.52 16.22 9.04
C LEU A 99 -0.39 17.71 9.33
N SER A 100 0.29 18.47 8.48
CA SER A 100 0.49 19.90 8.67
C SER A 100 -0.80 20.69 8.47
N ASP A 101 -0.83 21.94 8.95
CA ASP A 101 -2.02 22.78 8.87
C ASP A 101 -2.45 23.09 7.43
N ASP A 102 -1.51 23.02 6.47
CA ASP A 102 -1.70 23.22 5.04
C ASP A 102 -1.97 21.93 4.24
N LEU A 103 -2.30 20.80 4.91
CA LEU A 103 -2.51 19.50 4.27
C LEU A 103 -3.50 19.53 3.09
N LYS A 104 -4.54 20.38 3.14
CA LYS A 104 -5.51 20.52 2.02
C LYS A 104 -4.84 21.02 0.75
N ILE A 105 -3.92 21.98 0.88
CA ILE A 105 -3.19 22.57 -0.25
C ILE A 105 -2.22 21.54 -0.81
N ILE A 106 -1.49 20.84 0.06
CA ILE A 106 -0.56 19.77 -0.32
C ILE A 106 -1.30 18.67 -1.07
N ARG A 107 -2.38 18.13 -0.50
CA ARG A 107 -3.18 17.08 -1.13
C ARG A 107 -3.66 17.48 -2.51
N LYS A 108 -4.22 18.68 -2.65
CA LYS A 108 -4.69 19.19 -3.96
C LYS A 108 -3.54 19.22 -4.98
N LYS A 109 -2.36 19.66 -4.58
CA LYS A 109 -1.17 19.70 -5.44
C LYS A 109 -0.65 18.30 -5.80
N ILE A 110 -0.68 17.36 -4.86
CA ILE A 110 -0.35 15.95 -5.14
C ILE A 110 -1.35 15.35 -6.14
N LEU A 111 -2.65 15.57 -5.94
CA LEU A 111 -3.70 15.10 -6.87
C LEU A 111 -3.52 15.67 -8.28
N GLU A 112 -3.18 16.97 -8.40
CA GLU A 112 -2.92 17.65 -9.68
C GLU A 112 -1.69 17.10 -10.43
N ASN A 113 -0.68 16.61 -9.71
CA ASN A 113 0.61 16.19 -10.29
C ASN A 113 0.82 14.68 -10.35
N SER A 114 0.00 13.89 -9.65
CA SER A 114 0.13 12.43 -9.65
C SER A 114 -0.46 11.80 -10.91
N THR A 115 0.36 11.02 -11.61
CA THR A 115 -0.08 10.21 -12.76
C THR A 115 -0.65 8.85 -12.35
N VAL A 116 -0.47 8.45 -11.09
CA VAL A 116 -0.97 7.20 -10.50
C VAL A 116 -2.06 7.45 -9.47
N PRO A 117 -2.83 6.43 -9.05
CA PRO A 117 -3.86 6.59 -8.05
C PRO A 117 -3.32 7.15 -6.73
N VAL A 118 -4.11 8.03 -6.10
CA VAL A 118 -3.76 8.65 -4.82
C VAL A 118 -4.72 8.21 -3.73
N GLY A 119 -4.16 7.71 -2.62
CA GLY A 119 -4.90 7.38 -1.42
C GLY A 119 -4.64 8.33 -0.25
N THR A 120 -5.51 8.27 0.76
CA THR A 120 -5.41 9.09 1.97
C THR A 120 -5.86 8.32 3.21
N VAL A 121 -5.63 8.91 4.38
CA VAL A 121 -6.21 8.46 5.66
C VAL A 121 -7.06 9.61 6.22
N PRO A 122 -8.38 9.67 5.93
CA PRO A 122 -9.21 10.84 6.26
C PRO A 122 -9.20 11.24 7.75
N ILE A 123 -9.02 10.27 8.66
CA ILE A 123 -8.96 10.53 10.10
C ILE A 123 -7.78 11.45 10.49
N TYR A 124 -6.72 11.51 9.67
CA TYR A 124 -5.57 12.40 9.92
C TYR A 124 -5.98 13.85 9.78
N GLU A 125 -6.72 14.18 8.71
CA GLU A 125 -7.24 15.52 8.54
C GLU A 125 -8.25 15.87 9.63
N ALA A 126 -9.18 14.95 9.96
CA ALA A 126 -10.15 15.17 11.03
C ALA A 126 -9.46 15.44 12.39
N ALA A 127 -8.41 14.67 12.71
CA ALA A 127 -7.61 14.87 13.91
C ALA A 127 -6.85 16.21 13.90
N THR A 128 -6.31 16.61 12.75
CA THR A 128 -5.65 17.93 12.59
C THR A 128 -6.66 19.07 12.76
N GLN A 129 -7.86 18.98 12.16
CA GLN A 129 -8.93 19.96 12.35
C GLN A 129 -9.42 20.01 13.80
N ALA A 130 -9.58 18.86 14.45
CA ALA A 130 -9.89 18.77 15.88
C ALA A 130 -8.81 19.45 16.74
N ARG A 131 -7.52 19.25 16.44
CA ARG A 131 -6.44 19.95 17.14
C ARG A 131 -6.52 21.46 16.94
N ILE A 132 -6.70 21.93 15.70
CA ILE A 132 -6.75 23.36 15.38
C ILE A 132 -7.96 24.03 16.02
N LYS A 133 -9.16 23.44 15.87
CA LYS A 133 -10.43 24.05 16.30
C LYS A 133 -10.74 23.83 17.78
N ARG A 134 -10.30 22.70 18.35
CA ARG A 134 -10.73 22.21 19.68
C ARG A 134 -9.58 21.88 20.62
N GLY A 135 -8.33 22.09 20.20
CA GLY A 135 -7.13 22.00 21.04
C GLY A 135 -6.58 20.59 21.26
N ALA A 136 -7.20 19.54 20.74
CA ALA A 136 -6.69 18.17 20.87
C ALA A 136 -7.13 17.27 19.72
N VAL A 137 -6.23 16.38 19.25
CA VAL A 137 -6.46 15.45 18.13
C VAL A 137 -7.60 14.45 18.40
N VAL A 138 -7.92 14.20 19.67
CA VAL A 138 -8.92 13.22 20.10
C VAL A 138 -10.33 13.82 20.18
N ARG A 139 -10.45 15.15 20.18
CA ARG A 139 -11.74 15.85 20.25
C ARG A 139 -12.35 15.87 18.86
N LEU A 140 -12.67 14.69 18.31
CA LEU A 140 -13.25 14.53 16.99
C LEU A 140 -14.75 14.84 17.00
N ASP A 141 -15.29 15.25 15.86
CA ASP A 141 -16.72 15.42 15.62
C ASP A 141 -17.12 14.46 14.51
N VAL A 142 -18.24 13.74 14.70
CA VAL A 142 -18.63 12.68 13.77
C VAL A 142 -19.05 13.28 12.43
N GLU A 143 -19.77 14.40 12.43
CA GLU A 143 -20.18 15.06 11.19
C GLU A 143 -18.96 15.61 10.45
N GLU A 144 -18.03 16.27 11.15
CA GLU A 144 -16.77 16.75 10.55
C GLU A 144 -15.93 15.61 9.93
N ILE A 145 -15.90 14.42 10.55
CA ILE A 145 -15.22 13.25 9.96
C ILE A 145 -15.85 12.90 8.60
N PHE A 146 -17.17 12.81 8.54
CA PHE A 146 -17.87 12.42 7.31
C PHE A 146 -17.84 13.51 6.23
N ASP A 147 -17.89 14.79 6.61
CA ASP A 147 -17.71 15.92 5.70
C ASP A 147 -16.31 15.88 5.05
N ILE A 148 -15.26 15.58 5.84
CA ILE A 148 -13.89 15.44 5.33
C ILE A 148 -13.77 14.25 4.38
N ILE A 149 -14.37 13.10 4.75
CA ILE A 149 -14.39 11.91 3.91
C ILE A 149 -15.03 12.22 2.55
N GLU A 150 -16.22 12.82 2.54
CA GLU A 150 -16.92 13.17 1.30
C GLU A 150 -16.13 14.23 0.49
N GLN A 151 -15.59 15.26 1.15
CA GLN A 151 -14.77 16.27 0.49
C GLN A 151 -13.57 15.65 -0.24
N GLN A 152 -12.84 14.73 0.40
CA GLN A 152 -11.70 14.05 -0.24
C GLN A 152 -12.13 13.15 -1.40
N MET A 153 -13.31 12.53 -1.31
CA MET A 153 -13.87 11.77 -2.43
C MET A 153 -14.19 12.70 -3.62
N GLU A 154 -14.71 13.90 -3.38
CA GLU A 154 -14.97 14.92 -4.41
C GLU A 154 -13.69 15.46 -5.05
N GLU A 155 -12.63 15.64 -4.26
CA GLU A 155 -11.31 16.06 -4.75
C GLU A 155 -10.63 15.03 -5.66
N GLY A 156 -11.13 13.79 -5.67
CA GLY A 156 -10.69 12.73 -6.57
C GLY A 156 -9.75 11.71 -5.94
N VAL A 157 -9.70 11.59 -4.61
CA VAL A 157 -8.97 10.49 -3.95
C VAL A 157 -9.51 9.13 -4.44
N ASP A 158 -8.61 8.22 -4.80
CA ASP A 158 -8.97 6.93 -5.44
C ASP A 158 -9.24 5.81 -4.43
N PHE A 159 -8.53 5.83 -3.30
CA PHE A 159 -8.72 4.87 -2.22
C PHE A 159 -8.50 5.51 -0.85
N MET A 160 -9.18 5.04 0.19
CA MET A 160 -9.11 5.64 1.52
C MET A 160 -8.89 4.59 2.58
N THR A 161 -7.88 4.79 3.43
CA THR A 161 -7.66 3.95 4.61
C THR A 161 -8.64 4.33 5.71
N ILE A 162 -9.52 3.40 6.05
CA ILE A 162 -10.57 3.53 7.05
C ILE A 162 -10.33 2.52 8.18
N HIS A 163 -10.01 3.03 9.35
CA HIS A 163 -9.73 2.24 10.55
C HIS A 163 -11.02 1.84 11.29
N ALA A 164 -11.97 1.24 10.58
CA ALA A 164 -13.26 0.82 11.16
C ALA A 164 -13.15 -0.48 11.98
N GLY A 165 -12.04 -1.22 11.86
CA GLY A 165 -11.79 -2.45 12.64
C GLY A 165 -11.42 -2.23 14.11
N VAL A 166 -11.06 -1.00 14.48
CA VAL A 166 -10.69 -0.64 15.86
C VAL A 166 -11.95 -0.49 16.71
N THR A 167 -12.46 -1.58 17.24
CA THR A 167 -13.69 -1.58 18.06
C THR A 167 -13.41 -1.22 19.51
N LYS A 168 -14.44 -0.73 20.20
CA LYS A 168 -14.40 -0.45 21.63
C LYS A 168 -14.00 -1.68 22.44
N GLU A 169 -14.49 -2.85 22.07
CA GLU A 169 -14.13 -4.11 22.72
C GLU A 169 -12.62 -4.34 22.71
N LEU A 170 -11.99 -4.32 21.52
CA LEU A 170 -10.55 -4.54 21.38
C LEU A 170 -9.73 -3.49 22.14
N VAL A 171 -10.17 -2.23 22.10
CA VAL A 171 -9.51 -1.13 22.80
C VAL A 171 -9.59 -1.30 24.33
N MET A 172 -10.72 -1.78 24.85
CA MET A 172 -10.91 -1.99 26.28
C MET A 172 -10.15 -3.23 26.79
N GLU A 173 -10.04 -4.27 25.97
CA GLU A 173 -9.21 -5.45 26.29
C GLU A 173 -7.71 -5.13 26.28
N LEU A 174 -7.23 -4.27 25.37
CA LEU A 174 -5.83 -3.85 25.33
C LEU A 174 -5.39 -3.14 26.62
N LYS A 175 -6.32 -2.47 27.31
CA LYS A 175 -6.05 -1.85 28.62
C LYS A 175 -5.75 -2.90 29.70
N LYS A 176 -6.34 -4.09 29.60
CA LYS A 176 -6.15 -5.20 30.55
C LYS A 176 -4.93 -6.04 30.19
N HIS A 177 -4.69 -6.20 28.90
CA HIS A 177 -3.61 -7.02 28.34
C HIS A 177 -2.73 -6.17 27.42
N PRO A 178 -1.82 -5.34 27.99
CA PRO A 178 -1.02 -4.44 27.18
C PRO A 178 -0.02 -5.19 26.31
N ARG A 179 0.07 -4.76 25.06
CA ARG A 179 1.16 -5.10 24.12
C ARG A 179 2.48 -4.48 24.52
N LEU A 180 3.58 -4.96 23.94
CA LEU A 180 4.91 -4.38 24.12
C LEU A 180 4.94 -2.93 23.60
N GLU A 181 4.40 -2.68 22.40
CA GLU A 181 4.36 -1.33 21.81
C GLU A 181 2.96 -0.69 21.78
N GLY A 182 1.95 -1.40 22.27
CA GLY A 182 0.58 -0.88 22.27
C GLY A 182 -0.01 -0.79 20.85
N ILE A 183 -0.54 0.39 20.50
CA ILE A 183 -1.11 0.67 19.18
C ILE A 183 -0.15 1.57 18.40
N VAL A 184 0.44 1.03 17.34
CA VAL A 184 1.39 1.75 16.48
C VAL A 184 0.75 2.34 15.23
N SER A 185 -0.47 1.92 14.89
CA SER A 185 -1.23 2.60 13.85
C SER A 185 -1.62 3.99 14.31
N ARG A 186 -1.20 5.03 13.59
CA ARG A 186 -1.59 6.41 13.91
C ARG A 186 -3.11 6.59 13.88
N GLY A 187 -3.77 6.07 12.85
CA GLY A 187 -5.24 6.15 12.73
C GLY A 187 -5.93 5.34 13.82
N GLY A 188 -5.42 4.14 14.11
CA GLY A 188 -5.91 3.32 15.21
C GLY A 188 -5.72 3.97 16.59
N ALA A 189 -4.60 4.64 16.83
CA ALA A 189 -4.33 5.36 18.07
C ALA A 189 -5.27 6.55 18.27
N ILE A 190 -5.55 7.32 17.21
CA ILE A 190 -6.51 8.43 17.24
C ILE A 190 -7.90 7.93 17.63
N LEU A 191 -8.38 6.85 17.00
CA LEU A 191 -9.71 6.29 17.27
C LEU A 191 -9.79 5.59 18.63
N SER A 192 -8.74 4.87 19.02
CA SER A 192 -8.60 4.29 20.37
C SER A 192 -8.67 5.36 21.44
N ALA A 193 -8.03 6.51 21.22
CA ALA A 193 -8.10 7.63 22.14
C ALA A 193 -9.51 8.27 22.17
N TYR A 194 -10.17 8.43 21.02
CA TYR A 194 -11.58 8.86 20.97
C TYR A 194 -12.49 7.93 21.79
N ILE A 195 -12.39 6.63 21.56
CA ILE A 195 -13.16 5.59 22.28
C ILE A 195 -12.95 5.73 23.79
N LYS A 196 -11.69 5.88 24.23
CA LYS A 196 -11.37 6.02 25.66
C LYS A 196 -11.89 7.33 26.25
N THR A 197 -11.78 8.44 25.53
CA THR A 197 -12.21 9.77 25.99
C THR A 197 -13.73 9.86 26.13
N TYR A 198 -14.47 9.33 25.17
CA TYR A 198 -15.93 9.48 25.14
C TYR A 198 -16.68 8.23 25.63
N ASN A 199 -15.97 7.11 25.85
CA ASN A 199 -16.56 5.80 26.16
C ASN A 199 -17.64 5.39 25.14
N LYS A 200 -17.43 5.72 23.87
CA LYS A 200 -18.30 5.41 22.73
C LYS A 200 -17.65 4.42 21.79
N GLU A 201 -18.43 3.84 20.89
CA GLU A 201 -17.90 3.02 19.80
C GLU A 201 -17.13 3.89 18.81
N ASN A 202 -16.28 3.25 18.00
CA ASN A 202 -15.61 3.86 16.86
C ASN A 202 -16.64 4.46 15.89
N PRO A 203 -16.58 5.78 15.61
CA PRO A 203 -17.58 6.43 14.76
C PRO A 203 -17.59 5.88 13.33
N LEU A 204 -16.46 5.38 12.81
CA LEU A 204 -16.37 4.78 11.47
C LEU A 204 -17.00 3.39 11.43
N PHE A 205 -16.93 2.64 12.55
CA PHE A 205 -17.56 1.33 12.68
C PHE A 205 -19.08 1.46 12.87
N GLU A 206 -19.50 2.29 13.82
CA GLU A 206 -20.90 2.55 14.15
C GLU A 206 -21.68 3.09 12.93
N ASN A 207 -21.03 3.93 12.11
CA ASN A 207 -21.63 4.56 10.94
C ASN A 207 -21.13 3.95 9.61
N PHE A 208 -20.74 2.67 9.60
CA PHE A 208 -20.18 2.04 8.40
C PHE A 208 -21.14 2.07 7.20
N ASP A 209 -22.46 1.96 7.41
CA ASP A 209 -23.43 2.06 6.31
C ASP A 209 -23.48 3.46 5.68
N ARG A 210 -23.24 4.52 6.46
CA ARG A 210 -23.10 5.89 5.94
C ARG A 210 -21.85 5.97 5.06
N LEU A 211 -20.75 5.38 5.51
CA LEU A 211 -19.50 5.32 4.74
C LEU A 211 -19.69 4.55 3.43
N LEU A 212 -20.38 3.41 3.44
CA LEU A 212 -20.66 2.63 2.22
C LEU A 212 -21.51 3.41 1.21
N LYS A 213 -22.50 4.18 1.67
CA LYS A 213 -23.30 5.05 0.79
C LYS A 213 -22.45 6.11 0.09
N LEU A 214 -21.53 6.74 0.83
CA LEU A 214 -20.58 7.70 0.25
C LEU A 214 -19.63 7.00 -0.72
N ALA A 215 -19.00 5.91 -0.29
CA ALA A 215 -18.04 5.19 -1.12
C ALA A 215 -18.64 4.73 -2.45
N LYS A 216 -19.89 4.24 -2.41
CA LYS A 216 -20.68 3.88 -3.58
C LYS A 216 -21.00 5.07 -4.48
N LYS A 217 -21.42 6.21 -3.91
CA LYS A 217 -21.73 7.43 -4.66
C LYS A 217 -20.55 7.89 -5.52
N TYR A 218 -19.33 7.70 -5.04
CA TYR A 218 -18.10 8.15 -5.70
C TYR A 218 -17.28 7.04 -6.38
N ASP A 219 -17.68 5.76 -6.24
CA ASP A 219 -16.92 4.58 -6.71
C ASP A 219 -15.47 4.54 -6.20
N VAL A 220 -15.27 4.95 -4.95
CA VAL A 220 -13.96 4.94 -4.28
C VAL A 220 -13.68 3.56 -3.67
N VAL A 221 -12.42 3.16 -3.66
CA VAL A 221 -12.00 1.92 -2.99
C VAL A 221 -11.81 2.18 -1.49
N LEU A 222 -12.41 1.36 -0.64
CA LEU A 222 -12.13 1.41 0.79
C LEU A 222 -10.95 0.49 1.11
N SER A 223 -9.86 1.06 1.62
CA SER A 223 -8.77 0.30 2.23
C SER A 223 -9.09 0.14 3.71
N LEU A 224 -9.51 -1.05 4.13
CA LEU A 224 -9.89 -1.32 5.51
C LEU A 224 -8.63 -1.46 6.35
N GLY A 225 -8.35 -0.41 7.14
CA GLY A 225 -7.08 -0.20 7.84
C GLY A 225 -6.87 -1.13 9.04
N ASP A 226 -5.61 -1.49 9.27
CA ASP A 226 -5.13 -2.35 10.35
C ASP A 226 -4.75 -1.54 11.60
N GLY A 227 -5.74 -0.92 12.22
CA GLY A 227 -5.54 -0.05 13.38
C GLY A 227 -4.95 -0.73 14.61
N MET A 228 -5.03 -2.05 14.70
CA MET A 228 -4.49 -2.91 15.75
C MET A 228 -3.34 -3.80 15.24
N ARG A 229 -2.62 -3.40 14.17
CA ARG A 229 -1.42 -4.12 13.73
C ARG A 229 -0.32 -4.17 14.79
N PRO A 230 0.54 -5.21 14.78
CA PRO A 230 1.72 -5.29 15.64
C PRO A 230 2.80 -4.29 15.21
N GLY A 231 3.39 -3.61 16.19
CA GLY A 231 4.56 -2.74 16.03
C GLY A 231 5.89 -3.36 16.44
N ALA A 232 5.83 -4.47 17.18
CA ALA A 232 6.99 -5.28 17.50
C ALA A 232 6.76 -6.72 17.07
N ILE A 233 7.84 -7.42 16.75
CA ILE A 233 7.83 -8.86 16.45
C ILE A 233 7.15 -9.66 17.57
N LYS A 234 7.26 -9.17 18.81
CA LYS A 234 6.65 -9.80 20.00
C LYS A 234 5.13 -9.75 20.02
N ASP A 235 4.53 -8.74 19.38
CA ASP A 235 3.09 -8.52 19.35
C ASP A 235 2.40 -9.20 18.15
N ALA A 236 3.18 -9.83 17.26
CA ALA A 236 2.68 -10.45 16.04
C ALA A 236 1.77 -11.66 16.32
N GLY A 237 0.65 -11.73 15.59
CA GLY A 237 -0.32 -12.83 15.67
C GLY A 237 -1.14 -12.86 16.96
N ASP A 238 -1.14 -11.77 17.73
CA ASP A 238 -1.83 -11.73 19.01
C ASP A 238 -3.36 -11.56 18.90
N TYR A 239 -4.01 -11.49 20.06
CA TYR A 239 -5.46 -11.32 20.16
C TYR A 239 -5.99 -10.08 19.43
N PHE A 240 -5.26 -8.96 19.48
CA PHE A 240 -5.75 -7.69 18.94
C PHE A 240 -5.61 -7.63 17.42
N GLU A 241 -4.51 -8.16 16.88
CA GLU A 241 -4.31 -8.25 15.43
C GLU A 241 -5.38 -9.17 14.82
N VAL A 242 -5.51 -10.39 15.35
CA VAL A 242 -6.48 -11.37 14.85
C VAL A 242 -7.92 -10.93 15.12
N GLY A 243 -8.15 -10.24 16.24
CA GLY A 243 -9.45 -9.68 16.60
C GLY A 243 -9.92 -8.64 15.58
N GLU A 244 -9.05 -7.69 15.22
CA GLU A 244 -9.37 -6.71 14.18
C GLU A 244 -9.58 -7.38 12.81
N GLN A 245 -8.73 -8.34 12.42
CA GLN A 245 -8.88 -9.07 11.16
C GLN A 245 -10.26 -9.74 11.01
N LYS A 246 -10.87 -10.21 12.10
CA LYS A 246 -12.24 -10.77 12.08
C LYS A 246 -13.28 -9.69 11.83
N VAL A 247 -13.16 -8.54 12.51
CA VAL A 247 -14.03 -7.38 12.31
C VAL A 247 -13.95 -6.91 10.86
N LEU A 248 -12.73 -6.79 10.32
CA LEU A 248 -12.53 -6.41 8.91
C LEU A 248 -13.21 -7.39 7.94
N GLY A 249 -13.19 -8.69 8.23
CA GLY A 249 -13.90 -9.69 7.42
C GLY A 249 -15.41 -9.45 7.34
N GLU A 250 -16.04 -9.09 8.46
CA GLU A 250 -17.46 -8.70 8.49
C GLU A 250 -17.72 -7.43 7.66
N LEU A 251 -16.83 -6.44 7.77
CA LEU A 251 -16.93 -5.19 7.00
C LEU A 251 -16.72 -5.40 5.50
N VAL A 252 -15.85 -6.35 5.09
CA VAL A 252 -15.67 -6.76 3.69
C VAL A 252 -16.98 -7.30 3.12
N LEU A 253 -17.69 -8.18 3.84
CA LEU A 253 -18.96 -8.73 3.37
C LEU A 253 -20.02 -7.62 3.19
N ARG A 254 -20.15 -6.73 4.17
CA ARG A 254 -21.07 -5.57 4.08
C ARG A 254 -20.73 -4.67 2.89
N ALA A 255 -19.45 -4.40 2.65
CA ALA A 255 -19.02 -3.59 1.51
C ALA A 255 -19.32 -4.28 0.16
N ARG A 256 -19.10 -5.59 0.08
CA ARG A 256 -19.47 -6.39 -1.10
C ARG A 256 -20.96 -6.32 -1.37
N GLU A 257 -21.81 -6.48 -0.37
CA GLU A 257 -23.26 -6.36 -0.52
C GLU A 257 -23.67 -4.97 -1.00
N ALA A 258 -23.04 -3.92 -0.48
CA ALA A 258 -23.30 -2.53 -0.90
C ALA A 258 -22.81 -2.20 -2.32
N GLY A 259 -21.96 -3.04 -2.92
CA GLY A 259 -21.32 -2.76 -4.20
C GLY A 259 -20.15 -1.78 -4.07
N VAL A 260 -19.33 -1.94 -3.03
CA VAL A 260 -18.13 -1.14 -2.79
C VAL A 260 -16.90 -2.05 -2.82
N MET A 261 -15.89 -1.65 -3.60
CA MET A 261 -14.61 -2.36 -3.67
C MET A 261 -13.81 -2.15 -2.38
N THR A 262 -13.19 -3.22 -1.88
CA THR A 262 -12.42 -3.19 -0.63
C THR A 262 -11.07 -3.87 -0.77
N ILE A 263 -10.07 -3.24 -0.17
CA ILE A 263 -8.75 -3.82 0.10
C ILE A 263 -8.65 -3.96 1.62
N VAL A 264 -7.92 -4.96 2.13
CA VAL A 264 -7.70 -5.13 3.57
C VAL A 264 -6.23 -4.90 3.90
N GLU A 265 -5.96 -3.96 4.81
CA GLU A 265 -4.61 -3.70 5.30
C GLU A 265 -4.18 -4.76 6.29
N GLY A 266 -2.88 -5.02 6.36
CA GLY A 266 -2.30 -6.09 7.16
C GLY A 266 -0.99 -5.71 7.84
N PRO A 267 -0.51 -6.59 8.74
CA PRO A 267 0.40 -6.26 9.81
C PRO A 267 1.72 -5.64 9.36
N GLY A 268 2.32 -4.87 10.28
CA GLY A 268 3.63 -4.24 10.12
C GLY A 268 4.78 -5.15 10.55
N HIS A 269 4.91 -5.47 11.84
CA HIS A 269 6.04 -6.25 12.34
C HIS A 269 5.66 -7.71 12.57
N VAL A 270 6.25 -8.62 11.79
CA VAL A 270 5.92 -10.05 11.81
C VAL A 270 7.21 -10.87 11.61
N PRO A 271 7.59 -11.75 12.56
CA PRO A 271 8.80 -12.56 12.38
C PRO A 271 8.66 -13.47 11.17
N LEU A 272 9.76 -13.69 10.45
CA LEU A 272 9.76 -14.33 9.13
C LEU A 272 8.96 -15.65 9.09
N HIS A 273 9.10 -16.49 10.12
CA HIS A 273 8.42 -17.79 10.21
C HIS A 273 6.88 -17.70 10.32
N MET A 274 6.33 -16.54 10.69
CA MET A 274 4.88 -16.30 10.83
C MET A 274 4.26 -15.59 9.64
N VAL A 275 5.06 -14.99 8.74
CA VAL A 275 4.56 -14.14 7.64
C VAL A 275 3.55 -14.88 6.75
N ARG A 276 3.89 -16.10 6.32
CA ARG A 276 3.00 -16.90 5.46
C ARG A 276 1.69 -17.24 6.16
N GLU A 277 1.75 -17.72 7.41
CA GLU A 277 0.56 -18.06 8.19
C GLU A 277 -0.33 -16.83 8.43
N ALA A 278 0.27 -15.66 8.67
CA ALA A 278 -0.47 -14.41 8.83
C ALA A 278 -1.25 -14.04 7.55
N VAL A 279 -0.61 -14.13 6.38
CA VAL A 279 -1.26 -13.85 5.09
C VAL A 279 -2.37 -14.86 4.80
N GLU A 280 -2.13 -16.15 4.98
CA GLU A 280 -3.13 -17.20 4.76
C GLU A 280 -4.34 -17.04 5.70
N ARG A 281 -4.09 -16.70 6.98
CA ARG A 281 -5.14 -16.34 7.95
C ARG A 281 -5.94 -15.14 7.47
N MET A 282 -5.30 -14.05 7.06
CA MET A 282 -5.97 -12.85 6.58
C MET A 282 -6.83 -13.13 5.35
N LYS A 283 -6.33 -13.90 4.36
CA LYS A 283 -7.12 -14.29 3.18
C LYS A 283 -8.36 -15.08 3.57
N LYS A 284 -8.26 -15.99 4.54
CA LYS A 284 -9.39 -16.76 5.04
C LYS A 284 -10.41 -15.90 5.78
N LEU A 285 -9.97 -15.08 6.72
CA LEU A 285 -10.85 -14.24 7.55
C LEU A 285 -11.54 -13.14 6.72
N ASN A 286 -10.88 -12.65 5.68
CA ASN A 286 -11.37 -11.55 4.84
C ASN A 286 -11.91 -12.03 3.49
N HIS A 287 -12.32 -13.31 3.41
CA HIS A 287 -13.04 -13.86 2.27
C HIS A 287 -12.34 -13.67 0.91
N GLY A 288 -11.00 -13.76 0.89
CA GLY A 288 -10.19 -13.61 -0.32
C GLY A 288 -10.05 -12.18 -0.84
N ALA A 289 -10.43 -11.15 -0.07
CA ALA A 289 -10.18 -9.76 -0.46
C ALA A 289 -8.69 -9.50 -0.75
N PRO A 290 -8.35 -8.59 -1.68
CA PRO A 290 -6.97 -8.17 -1.88
C PRO A 290 -6.35 -7.62 -0.59
N LEU A 291 -5.08 -7.96 -0.37
CA LEU A 291 -4.35 -7.56 0.83
C LEU A 291 -3.34 -6.46 0.52
N TYR A 292 -3.17 -5.55 1.47
CA TYR A 292 -2.24 -4.43 1.42
C TYR A 292 -1.38 -4.36 2.69
N LEU A 293 -0.10 -4.75 2.62
CA LEU A 293 0.76 -4.85 3.81
C LEU A 293 1.90 -3.83 3.80
N LEU A 294 2.25 -3.32 4.98
CA LEU A 294 3.41 -2.47 5.22
C LEU A 294 4.65 -3.33 5.52
N GLY A 295 5.46 -3.64 4.51
CA GLY A 295 6.50 -4.67 4.62
C GLY A 295 5.89 -6.06 4.46
N PRO A 296 5.87 -6.94 5.49
CA PRO A 296 6.17 -6.68 6.90
C PRO A 296 7.66 -6.62 7.28
N VAL A 297 7.98 -5.87 8.33
CA VAL A 297 9.30 -5.86 9.00
C VAL A 297 9.49 -7.18 9.75
N VAL A 298 10.56 -7.90 9.44
CA VAL A 298 10.82 -9.25 9.98
C VAL A 298 11.75 -9.29 11.19
N THR A 299 12.33 -8.15 11.57
CA THR A 299 13.19 -7.99 12.75
C THR A 299 13.26 -6.53 13.18
N ASP A 300 13.24 -6.27 14.49
CA ASP A 300 13.18 -4.92 15.07
C ASP A 300 14.57 -4.30 15.30
N ILE A 301 15.65 -5.02 14.99
CA ILE A 301 17.01 -4.65 15.42
C ILE A 301 17.80 -3.83 14.39
N ALA A 302 17.19 -3.44 13.27
CA ALA A 302 17.88 -2.80 12.14
C ALA A 302 17.28 -1.44 11.72
N PRO A 303 16.96 -0.51 12.65
CA PRO A 303 16.50 0.82 12.28
C PRO A 303 17.55 1.52 11.39
N GLY A 304 17.10 2.23 10.36
CA GLY A 304 17.96 2.71 9.27
C GLY A 304 18.02 1.76 8.06
N PHE A 305 17.62 0.51 8.25
CA PHE A 305 17.62 -0.53 7.23
C PHE A 305 16.26 -1.24 7.11
N ASP A 306 15.19 -0.61 7.59
CA ASP A 306 13.86 -1.25 7.61
C ASP A 306 13.25 -1.44 6.21
N HIS A 307 13.70 -0.69 5.22
CA HIS A 307 13.43 -1.00 3.80
C HIS A 307 13.94 -2.40 3.39
N ILE A 308 15.02 -2.91 4.00
CA ILE A 308 15.55 -4.26 3.77
C ILE A 308 14.77 -5.29 4.57
N THR A 309 14.56 -5.05 5.87
CA THR A 309 13.80 -5.98 6.73
C THR A 309 12.37 -6.12 6.20
N GLY A 310 11.76 -5.01 5.80
CA GLY A 310 10.46 -4.93 5.14
C GLY A 310 10.42 -5.60 3.78
N ALA A 311 11.46 -5.48 2.95
CA ALA A 311 11.52 -6.18 1.66
C ALA A 311 11.59 -7.70 1.79
N ILE A 312 12.31 -8.22 2.81
CA ILE A 312 12.37 -9.66 3.09
C ILE A 312 10.98 -10.19 3.44
N GLY A 313 10.27 -9.54 4.37
CA GLY A 313 8.92 -9.93 4.73
C GLY A 313 7.93 -9.72 3.59
N GLY A 314 8.03 -8.61 2.88
CA GLY A 314 7.17 -8.26 1.75
C GLY A 314 7.26 -9.25 0.59
N ALA A 315 8.45 -9.78 0.29
CA ALA A 315 8.61 -10.82 -0.72
C ALA A 315 7.89 -12.12 -0.32
N LEU A 316 8.05 -12.55 0.93
CA LEU A 316 7.37 -13.75 1.44
C LEU A 316 5.85 -13.54 1.53
N ALA A 317 5.40 -12.35 1.95
CA ALA A 317 4.00 -12.00 2.05
C ALA A 317 3.32 -11.94 0.67
N ALA A 318 3.96 -11.28 -0.30
CA ALA A 318 3.48 -11.22 -1.68
C ALA A 318 3.44 -12.61 -2.33
N TRP A 319 4.43 -13.47 -2.06
CA TRP A 319 4.39 -14.86 -2.53
C TRP A 319 3.25 -15.66 -1.90
N ALA A 320 2.96 -15.42 -0.62
CA ALA A 320 1.83 -16.04 0.10
C ALA A 320 0.45 -15.51 -0.35
N GLY A 321 0.39 -14.43 -1.12
CA GLY A 321 -0.86 -13.92 -1.70
C GLY A 321 -1.18 -12.46 -1.40
N VAL A 322 -0.22 -11.62 -1.02
CA VAL A 322 -0.41 -10.17 -0.93
C VAL A 322 -0.27 -9.52 -2.31
N GLU A 323 -1.27 -8.76 -2.73
CA GLU A 323 -1.32 -8.10 -4.03
C GLU A 323 -0.72 -6.70 -4.01
N PHE A 324 -0.70 -6.03 -2.85
CA PHE A 324 -0.26 -4.65 -2.71
C PHE A 324 0.72 -4.50 -1.56
N LEU A 325 1.91 -3.96 -1.82
CA LEU A 325 2.93 -3.70 -0.80
C LEU A 325 3.03 -2.20 -0.55
N CYS A 326 2.82 -1.77 0.68
CA CYS A 326 3.29 -0.47 1.12
C CYS A 326 4.78 -0.59 1.38
N TYR A 327 5.54 0.30 0.76
CA TYR A 327 6.97 0.34 0.97
C TYR A 327 7.33 0.61 2.44
N VAL A 328 8.57 0.32 2.80
CA VAL A 328 9.19 0.78 4.06
C VAL A 328 10.44 1.55 3.67
N THR A 329 10.68 2.69 4.29
CA THR A 329 11.83 3.54 3.95
C THR A 329 13.00 3.27 4.88
N PRO A 330 14.24 3.65 4.52
CA PRO A 330 15.35 3.69 5.49
C PRO A 330 15.06 4.54 6.72
N ALA A 331 14.23 5.57 6.60
CA ALA A 331 13.87 6.48 7.69
C ALA A 331 12.78 5.96 8.63
N GLU A 332 12.20 4.78 8.38
CA GLU A 332 11.20 4.17 9.27
C GLU A 332 11.76 4.09 10.70
N HIS A 333 10.90 4.38 11.69
CA HIS A 333 11.24 4.49 13.11
C HIS A 333 12.23 5.62 13.50
N LEU A 334 12.79 6.37 12.54
CA LEU A 334 13.80 7.40 12.78
C LEU A 334 13.33 8.82 12.46
N GLY A 335 12.48 8.99 11.44
CA GLY A 335 12.00 10.33 11.07
C GLY A 335 11.15 10.37 9.80
N LEU A 336 10.92 11.58 9.30
CA LEU A 336 10.28 11.76 7.99
C LEU A 336 11.27 11.38 6.87
N PRO A 337 10.86 10.61 5.87
CA PRO A 337 11.74 10.21 4.78
C PRO A 337 12.14 11.42 3.94
N THR A 338 13.39 11.43 3.48
CA THR A 338 13.89 12.31 2.41
C THR A 338 13.49 11.80 1.03
N VAL A 339 13.80 12.57 -0.03
CA VAL A 339 13.58 12.15 -1.42
C VAL A 339 14.31 10.84 -1.75
N GLU A 340 15.55 10.67 -1.27
CA GLU A 340 16.32 9.43 -1.49
C GLU A 340 15.73 8.26 -0.69
N ASP A 341 15.27 8.49 0.53
CA ASP A 341 14.61 7.45 1.33
C ASP A 341 13.34 6.93 0.64
N VAL A 342 12.56 7.81 0.02
CA VAL A 342 11.38 7.45 -0.76
C VAL A 342 11.78 6.58 -1.96
N LYS A 343 12.77 7.01 -2.74
CA LYS A 343 13.28 6.27 -3.88
C LYS A 343 13.79 4.87 -3.48
N LEU A 344 14.60 4.76 -2.43
CA LEU A 344 15.14 3.49 -1.94
C LEU A 344 14.03 2.55 -1.45
N GLY A 345 13.04 3.08 -0.73
CA GLY A 345 11.89 2.29 -0.28
C GLY A 345 11.10 1.71 -1.45
N VAL A 346 10.82 2.51 -2.49
CA VAL A 346 10.04 2.04 -3.66
C VAL A 346 10.81 0.96 -4.41
N ILE A 347 12.10 1.16 -4.64
CA ILE A 347 12.96 0.17 -5.31
C ILE A 347 12.98 -1.14 -4.51
N ALA A 348 13.15 -1.08 -3.19
CA ALA A 348 13.17 -2.26 -2.32
C ALA A 348 11.84 -3.05 -2.38
N ALA A 349 10.70 -2.35 -2.29
CA ALA A 349 9.39 -2.97 -2.39
C ALA A 349 9.10 -3.55 -3.78
N ARG A 350 9.57 -2.90 -4.86
CA ARG A 350 9.46 -3.43 -6.23
C ARG A 350 10.29 -4.68 -6.43
N ILE A 351 11.51 -4.73 -5.88
CA ILE A 351 12.34 -5.95 -5.88
C ILE A 351 11.60 -7.08 -5.15
N ALA A 352 11.04 -6.80 -3.97
CA ALA A 352 10.27 -7.78 -3.20
C ALA A 352 9.05 -8.31 -3.95
N GLY A 353 8.25 -7.40 -4.54
CA GLY A 353 7.07 -7.76 -5.33
C GLY A 353 7.43 -8.57 -6.57
N HIS A 354 8.47 -8.19 -7.30
CA HIS A 354 8.95 -8.91 -8.49
C HIS A 354 9.48 -10.31 -8.15
N ALA A 355 10.25 -10.45 -7.07
CA ALA A 355 10.71 -11.75 -6.58
C ALA A 355 9.53 -12.67 -6.22
N ALA A 356 8.48 -12.12 -5.62
CA ALA A 356 7.24 -12.84 -5.36
C ALA A 356 6.48 -13.19 -6.64
N ASP A 357 6.47 -12.33 -7.65
CA ASP A 357 5.82 -12.58 -8.94
C ASP A 357 6.46 -13.76 -9.70
N ILE A 358 7.79 -13.90 -9.65
CA ILE A 358 8.49 -15.10 -10.14
C ILE A 358 8.01 -16.33 -9.38
N ALA A 359 7.99 -16.26 -8.04
CA ALA A 359 7.59 -17.38 -7.18
C ALA A 359 6.10 -17.77 -7.33
N LYS A 360 5.23 -16.82 -7.73
CA LYS A 360 3.83 -17.05 -8.10
C LYS A 360 3.65 -17.61 -9.52
N GLY A 361 4.69 -17.61 -10.35
CA GLY A 361 4.64 -18.05 -11.74
C GLY A 361 4.02 -17.03 -12.70
N ILE A 362 4.13 -15.73 -12.40
CA ILE A 362 3.73 -14.67 -13.34
C ILE A 362 4.71 -14.67 -14.51
N LYS A 363 4.26 -15.14 -15.68
CA LYS A 363 5.10 -15.39 -16.87
C LYS A 363 5.97 -14.21 -17.29
N GLU A 364 5.44 -13.00 -17.15
CA GLU A 364 6.12 -11.77 -17.55
C GLU A 364 7.26 -11.38 -16.60
N ALA A 365 7.17 -11.77 -15.32
CA ALA A 365 8.25 -11.57 -14.37
C ALA A 365 9.43 -12.51 -14.69
N ASP A 366 9.15 -13.78 -14.96
CA ASP A 366 10.17 -14.78 -15.35
C ASP A 366 10.88 -14.39 -16.66
N LYS A 367 10.11 -13.96 -17.66
CA LYS A 367 10.65 -13.47 -18.93
C LYS A 367 11.59 -12.26 -18.74
N TRP A 368 11.26 -11.36 -17.82
CA TRP A 368 12.10 -10.19 -17.53
C TRP A 368 13.48 -10.60 -16.98
N ASP A 369 13.53 -11.56 -16.05
CA ASP A 369 14.79 -12.11 -15.53
C ASP A 369 15.60 -12.87 -16.59
N GLU A 370 14.91 -13.60 -17.47
CA GLU A 370 15.55 -14.31 -18.57
C GLU A 370 16.23 -13.33 -19.53
N GLU A 371 15.52 -12.27 -19.96
CA GLU A 371 16.06 -11.23 -20.84
C GLU A 371 17.26 -10.50 -20.20
N MET A 372 17.16 -10.16 -18.92
CA MET A 372 18.27 -9.57 -18.15
C MET A 372 19.48 -10.52 -18.10
N SER A 373 19.25 -11.81 -17.91
CA SER A 373 20.31 -12.81 -17.82
C SER A 373 21.00 -13.06 -19.16
N ARG A 374 20.23 -13.06 -20.26
CA ARG A 374 20.77 -13.11 -21.64
C ARG A 374 21.65 -11.90 -21.93
N ALA A 375 21.15 -10.68 -21.66
CA ALA A 375 21.93 -9.45 -21.82
C ALA A 375 23.22 -9.48 -20.98
N ARG A 376 23.15 -9.99 -19.75
CA ARG A 376 24.32 -10.14 -18.87
C ARG A 376 25.35 -11.12 -19.41
N LYS A 377 24.90 -12.27 -19.94
CA LYS A 377 25.79 -13.26 -20.57
C LYS A 377 26.52 -12.65 -21.77
N ASP A 378 25.82 -11.84 -22.56
CA ASP A 378 26.37 -11.23 -23.78
C ASP A 378 27.20 -9.96 -23.51
N LEU A 379 27.27 -9.52 -22.24
CA LEU A 379 27.84 -8.25 -21.81
C LEU A 379 27.19 -7.04 -22.49
N ASP A 380 25.91 -7.17 -22.86
CA ASP A 380 25.08 -6.10 -23.40
C ASP A 380 24.63 -5.19 -22.24
N TRP A 381 25.52 -4.25 -21.90
CA TRP A 381 25.29 -3.33 -20.79
C TRP A 381 24.08 -2.43 -21.04
N ASP A 382 23.86 -1.96 -22.26
CA ASP A 382 22.75 -1.05 -22.55
C ASP A 382 21.40 -1.73 -22.30
N THR A 383 21.25 -2.97 -22.76
CA THR A 383 20.06 -3.78 -22.50
C THR A 383 19.93 -4.11 -21.01
N MET A 384 21.02 -4.50 -20.33
CA MET A 384 20.98 -4.71 -18.87
C MET A 384 20.51 -3.47 -18.10
N MET A 385 21.00 -2.28 -18.47
CA MET A 385 20.61 -1.03 -17.83
C MET A 385 19.16 -0.70 -18.12
N ALA A 386 18.70 -0.87 -19.37
CA ALA A 386 17.31 -0.61 -19.75
C ALA A 386 16.32 -1.56 -19.05
N LEU A 387 16.72 -2.81 -18.84
CA LEU A 387 15.92 -3.83 -18.15
C LEU A 387 16.03 -3.76 -16.63
N SER A 388 16.90 -2.95 -16.02
CA SER A 388 17.00 -2.96 -14.56
C SER A 388 15.77 -2.30 -13.91
N ILE A 389 15.46 -2.66 -12.66
CA ILE A 389 14.34 -2.07 -11.91
C ILE A 389 14.46 -0.53 -11.82
N HIS A 390 15.69 -0.02 -11.79
CA HIS A 390 15.98 1.42 -11.79
C HIS A 390 17.18 1.75 -12.70
N PRO A 391 16.92 1.99 -14.01
CA PRO A 391 17.96 2.16 -15.03
C PRO A 391 18.98 3.27 -14.73
N GLU A 392 18.53 4.39 -14.17
CA GLU A 392 19.39 5.52 -13.83
C GLU A 392 20.48 5.14 -12.83
N THR A 393 20.12 4.41 -11.76
CA THR A 393 21.10 3.97 -10.76
C THR A 393 22.07 2.95 -11.35
N SER A 394 21.57 2.01 -12.16
CA SER A 394 22.44 1.02 -12.80
C SER A 394 23.46 1.70 -13.73
N ARG A 395 23.02 2.66 -14.56
CA ARG A 395 23.92 3.44 -15.45
C ARG A 395 24.96 4.22 -14.66
N ARG A 396 24.53 4.94 -13.62
CA ARG A 396 25.44 5.72 -12.76
C ARG A 396 26.50 4.84 -12.13
N LEU A 397 26.11 3.73 -11.51
CA LEU A 397 27.06 2.78 -10.89
C LEU A 397 27.99 2.16 -11.93
N ARG A 398 27.49 1.83 -13.13
CA ARG A 398 28.31 1.28 -14.21
C ARG A 398 29.39 2.27 -14.64
N LEU A 399 29.05 3.55 -14.76
CA LEU A 399 29.97 4.62 -15.13
C LEU A 399 31.00 4.89 -14.01
N GLU A 400 30.57 4.90 -12.75
CA GLU A 400 31.45 5.15 -11.60
C GLU A 400 32.42 4.00 -11.33
N LYS A 401 31.99 2.75 -11.55
CA LYS A 401 32.71 1.55 -11.11
C LYS A 401 33.43 0.82 -12.23
N SER A 402 33.12 1.04 -13.49
CA SER A 402 33.67 0.26 -14.60
C SER A 402 33.82 1.10 -15.86
N GLY A 403 34.83 0.77 -16.69
CA GLY A 403 35.11 1.42 -17.98
C GLY A 403 34.52 0.65 -19.16
N GLU A 404 35.17 0.61 -20.32
CA GLU A 404 34.76 -0.28 -21.42
C GLU A 404 35.04 -1.76 -21.07
N GLY A 405 34.25 -2.69 -21.62
CA GLY A 405 34.45 -4.14 -21.41
C GLY A 405 33.72 -4.75 -20.20
N PRO A 406 34.24 -5.86 -19.61
CA PRO A 406 33.62 -6.53 -18.46
C PRO A 406 33.67 -5.66 -17.20
N CYS A 407 32.89 -6.03 -16.16
CA CYS A 407 32.96 -5.30 -14.90
C CYS A 407 34.32 -5.45 -14.21
N THR A 408 34.64 -4.48 -13.36
CA THR A 408 35.92 -4.43 -12.61
C THR A 408 36.04 -5.47 -11.50
N MET A 409 34.97 -6.20 -11.17
CA MET A 409 35.00 -7.20 -10.09
C MET A 409 35.87 -8.42 -10.45
N CYS A 410 35.87 -8.85 -11.72
CA CYS A 410 36.68 -9.98 -12.19
C CYS A 410 37.73 -9.60 -13.25
N GLY A 411 37.54 -8.49 -13.98
CA GLY A 411 38.42 -8.11 -15.07
C GLY A 411 38.56 -9.22 -16.13
N GLU A 412 39.79 -9.63 -16.42
CA GLU A 412 40.12 -10.71 -17.36
C GLU A 412 39.58 -12.08 -16.93
N TYR A 413 39.34 -12.28 -15.63
CA TYR A 413 38.75 -13.52 -15.10
C TYR A 413 37.23 -13.58 -15.25
N CYS A 414 36.65 -12.73 -16.09
CA CYS A 414 35.21 -12.73 -16.34
C CYS A 414 34.78 -14.07 -16.94
N VAL A 415 33.90 -14.78 -16.22
CA VAL A 415 33.39 -16.10 -16.64
C VAL A 415 32.67 -16.07 -17.99
N PHE A 416 32.08 -14.93 -18.37
CA PHE A 416 31.42 -14.78 -19.68
C PHE A 416 32.42 -14.55 -20.83
N LEU A 417 33.64 -14.12 -20.53
CA LEU A 417 34.73 -14.01 -21.51
C LEU A 417 35.49 -15.33 -21.64
N ILE A 418 35.80 -15.97 -20.50
CA ILE A 418 36.54 -17.25 -20.50
C ILE A 418 35.77 -18.35 -21.23
N ASN A 419 34.46 -18.41 -21.05
CA ASN A 419 33.61 -19.43 -21.67
C ASN A 419 33.01 -18.98 -23.02
N ARG A 420 33.58 -17.94 -23.66
CA ARG A 420 33.04 -17.40 -24.91
C ARG A 420 33.51 -18.14 -26.17
N ASP A 421 34.45 -19.08 -26.01
CA ASP A 421 34.93 -20.01 -27.06
C ASP A 421 34.45 -21.45 -26.81
#